data_AF-A0A8H6KH55-F1
#
_entry.id   AF-A0A8H6KH55-F1
#
_cell.length_a   1.000
_cell.length_b   1.000
_cell.length_c   1.000
_cell.angle_alpha   90.00
_cell.angle_beta   90.00
_cell.angle_gamma   90.00
#
_symmetry.space_group_name_H-M   'P 1'
#
loop_
_entity.id
_entity.type
_entity.pdbx_description
1 polymer ?
#
loop_
_entity_poly.entity_id
_entity_poly.type
_entity_poly.pdbx_seq_one_letter_code
_entity_poly.pdbx_strand_id
1 'polypeptide(L)'
;MSVFDGPNCTIPADAPVPSDAGVAGIGVLLSFIITAGVSLIISSSIILQEMKGKPSNIRRKLLSSYSDQQILQGIGISSVGLARVNTMVPYHFFIIWTLSNMSLAVHNATLLALVHDFRRDWVLRWLRQFLMFVNLVLNVVYGVFIMQGVSKGMENSKLPVACVWRVGNEGQNNMTTASYIGTVVVIAANVLVFSFASWYLHLRTQRFSKLVKLIGILLMAASAVGAAARCIVASDAFGQGPQYELSDGGEKGWSFGQLLSLLVLLFPLVSVAEIVRGEIKVPACDLTDSGKGNDTEMDAYRTSYQPNPFFGSQTNLFKR
;
A
#
# COMPACT_ATOMS: atom_id res chain seq x y z
N MET A 1 28.97 1.26 -1.87
CA MET A 1 28.96 2.23 -0.76
C MET A 1 28.12 1.63 0.35
N SER A 2 28.66 1.58 1.56
CA SER A 2 27.94 1.06 2.71
C SER A 2 26.89 2.07 3.16
N VAL A 3 25.82 1.61 3.82
CA VAL A 3 24.81 2.49 4.46
C VAL A 3 25.46 3.49 5.44
N PHE A 4 26.67 3.18 5.92
CA PHE A 4 27.42 3.96 6.90
C PHE A 4 28.36 5.02 6.28
N ASP A 5 28.59 4.99 4.97
CA ASP A 5 29.36 6.03 4.29
C ASP A 5 28.48 7.27 4.12
N GLY A 6 28.94 8.42 4.62
CA GLY A 6 28.21 9.68 4.51
C GLY A 6 27.99 10.10 3.05
N PRO A 7 26.89 10.81 2.73
CA PRO A 7 26.56 11.16 1.36
C PRO A 7 27.57 12.15 0.76
N ASN A 8 27.95 11.93 -0.49
CA ASN A 8 28.78 12.86 -1.26
C ASN A 8 27.91 13.99 -1.81
N CYS A 9 27.98 15.15 -1.15
CA CYS A 9 27.18 16.33 -1.48
C CYS A 9 27.96 17.39 -2.26
N THR A 10 29.09 17.00 -2.85
CA THR A 10 29.99 17.87 -3.62
C THR A 10 30.10 17.45 -5.08
N ILE A 11 29.19 16.58 -5.54
CA ILE A 11 29.19 16.05 -6.91
C ILE A 11 28.87 17.19 -7.90
N PRO A 12 29.60 17.33 -9.02
CA PRO A 12 29.30 18.32 -10.05
C PRO A 12 27.87 18.22 -10.57
N ALA A 13 27.25 19.36 -10.90
CA ALA A 13 25.91 19.42 -11.47
C ALA A 13 25.75 18.64 -12.80
N ASP A 14 26.87 18.35 -13.46
CA ASP A 14 26.94 17.66 -14.75
C ASP A 14 27.09 16.14 -14.63
N ALA A 15 27.16 15.59 -13.41
CA ALA A 15 27.30 14.16 -13.23
C ALA A 15 26.07 13.41 -13.80
N PRO A 16 26.29 12.34 -14.59
CA PRO A 16 25.19 11.51 -15.11
C PRO A 16 24.44 10.84 -13.95
N VAL A 17 23.11 10.95 -13.96
CA VAL A 17 22.24 10.26 -13.00
C VAL A 17 21.74 8.97 -13.64
N PRO A 18 22.08 7.79 -13.08
CA PRO A 18 21.57 6.53 -13.59
C PRO A 18 20.08 6.36 -13.25
N SER A 19 19.37 5.68 -14.14
CA SER A 19 18.00 5.24 -13.96
C SER A 19 17.93 4.12 -12.91
N ASP A 20 16.80 4.03 -12.19
CA ASP A 20 16.53 2.92 -11.26
C ASP A 20 15.26 2.18 -11.68
N ALA A 21 15.41 1.28 -12.65
CA ALA A 21 14.33 0.48 -13.20
C ALA A 21 13.65 -0.44 -12.15
N GLY A 22 14.31 -0.72 -11.02
CA GLY A 22 13.74 -1.49 -9.92
C GLY A 22 12.73 -0.71 -9.09
N VAL A 23 12.80 0.63 -9.13
CA VAL A 23 11.97 1.53 -8.34
C VAL A 23 11.00 2.33 -9.20
N ALA A 24 11.51 2.97 -10.26
CA ALA A 24 10.74 3.83 -11.15
C ALA A 24 10.50 3.20 -12.54
N GLY A 25 10.80 1.92 -12.71
CA GLY A 25 10.60 1.23 -13.97
C GLY A 25 9.12 1.02 -14.32
N ILE A 26 8.82 1.06 -15.62
CA ILE A 26 7.44 0.98 -16.15
C ILE A 26 6.61 -0.19 -15.59
N GLY A 27 7.17 -1.39 -15.50
CA GLY A 27 6.44 -2.55 -14.98
C GLY A 27 6.13 -2.48 -13.48
N VAL A 28 6.97 -1.81 -12.69
CA VAL A 28 6.72 -1.59 -11.25
C VAL A 28 5.63 -0.54 -11.06
N LEU A 29 5.67 0.55 -11.83
CA LEU A 29 4.61 1.56 -11.77
C LEU A 29 3.26 1.00 -12.20
N LEU A 30 3.23 0.26 -13.32
CA LEU A 30 2.01 -0.37 -13.81
C LEU A 30 1.47 -1.42 -12.83
N SER A 31 2.33 -2.25 -12.21
CA SER A 31 1.87 -3.25 -11.24
C SER A 31 1.16 -2.59 -10.06
N PHE A 32 1.69 -1.49 -9.55
CA PHE A 32 1.07 -0.71 -8.48
C PHE A 32 -0.25 -0.05 -8.91
N ILE A 33 -0.28 0.59 -10.08
CA ILE A 33 -1.47 1.29 -10.59
C ILE A 33 -2.61 0.30 -10.87
N ILE A 34 -2.31 -0.82 -11.53
CA ILE A 34 -3.31 -1.86 -11.85
C ILE A 34 -3.82 -2.49 -10.56
N THR A 35 -2.93 -2.86 -9.62
CA THR A 35 -3.35 -3.46 -8.34
C THR A 35 -4.22 -2.52 -7.55
N ALA A 36 -3.89 -1.22 -7.52
CA ALA A 36 -4.71 -0.21 -6.87
C ALA A 36 -6.08 -0.06 -7.52
N GLY A 37 -6.13 0.04 -8.85
CA GLY A 37 -7.38 0.16 -9.61
C GLY A 37 -8.29 -1.04 -9.39
N VAL A 38 -7.76 -2.26 -9.54
CA VAL A 38 -8.51 -3.50 -9.32
C VAL A 38 -9.01 -3.59 -7.88
N SER A 39 -8.16 -3.29 -6.89
CA SER A 39 -8.56 -3.33 -5.47
C SER A 39 -9.65 -2.32 -5.13
N LEU A 40 -9.62 -1.12 -5.70
CA LEU A 40 -10.65 -0.10 -5.48
C LEU A 40 -11.97 -0.44 -6.17
N ILE A 41 -11.92 -1.00 -7.38
CA ILE A 41 -13.11 -1.50 -8.09
C ILE A 41 -13.75 -2.63 -7.29
N ILE A 42 -12.96 -3.61 -6.83
CA ILE A 42 -13.48 -4.71 -6.02
C ILE A 42 -14.05 -4.19 -4.69
N SER A 43 -13.34 -3.31 -3.98
CA SER A 43 -13.81 -2.69 -2.73
C SER A 43 -15.16 -1.98 -2.93
N SER A 44 -15.26 -1.16 -3.97
CA SER A 44 -16.49 -0.46 -4.34
C SER A 44 -17.63 -1.44 -4.64
N SER A 45 -17.32 -2.51 -5.38
CA SER A 45 -18.32 -3.53 -5.72
C SER A 45 -18.83 -4.29 -4.49
N ILE A 46 -17.97 -4.58 -3.51
CA ILE A 46 -18.33 -5.25 -2.26
C ILE A 46 -19.25 -4.34 -1.45
N ILE A 47 -18.88 -3.08 -1.27
CA ILE A 47 -19.69 -2.10 -0.52
C ILE A 47 -21.08 -1.94 -1.15
N LEU A 48 -21.16 -1.79 -2.48
CA LEU A 48 -22.43 -1.66 -3.19
C LEU A 48 -23.30 -2.93 -3.11
N GLN A 49 -22.69 -4.11 -3.13
CA GLN A 49 -23.42 -5.37 -2.98
C GLN A 49 -23.89 -5.62 -1.55
N GLU A 50 -23.10 -5.21 -0.56
CA GLU A 50 -23.47 -5.25 0.85
C GLU A 50 -24.67 -4.34 1.13
N MET A 51 -24.72 -3.15 0.50
CA MET A 51 -25.89 -2.27 0.55
C MET A 51 -27.15 -2.90 -0.06
N LYS A 52 -26.99 -3.82 -1.03
CA LYS A 52 -28.07 -4.61 -1.64
C LYS A 52 -28.37 -5.93 -0.91
N GLY A 53 -27.69 -6.21 0.21
CA GLY A 53 -27.88 -7.43 1.01
C GLY A 53 -27.35 -8.72 0.38
N LYS A 54 -26.45 -8.64 -0.61
CA LYS A 54 -25.89 -9.83 -1.29
C LYS A 54 -24.39 -9.94 -1.02
N PRO A 55 -23.92 -10.75 -0.04
CA PRO A 55 -22.49 -10.89 0.22
C PRO A 55 -21.79 -11.68 -0.89
N SER A 56 -20.54 -11.32 -1.22
CA SER A 56 -19.71 -12.03 -2.20
C SER A 56 -18.37 -12.49 -1.60
N ASN A 57 -18.31 -13.77 -1.21
CA ASN A 57 -17.13 -14.34 -0.54
C ASN A 57 -15.88 -14.34 -1.44
N ILE A 58 -16.03 -14.65 -2.73
CA ILE A 58 -14.91 -14.71 -3.70
C ILE A 58 -14.25 -13.34 -3.85
N ARG A 59 -15.04 -12.27 -3.98
CA ARG A 59 -14.52 -10.91 -4.14
C ARG A 59 -13.78 -10.43 -2.90
N ARG A 60 -14.29 -10.77 -1.72
CA ARG A 60 -13.65 -10.45 -0.44
C ARG A 60 -12.28 -11.12 -0.31
N LYS A 61 -12.19 -12.41 -0.66
CA LYS A 61 -10.91 -13.14 -0.67
C LYS A 61 -9.93 -12.59 -1.70
N LEU A 62 -10.42 -12.29 -2.91
CA LEU A 62 -9.61 -11.70 -3.98
C LEU A 62 -9.04 -10.33 -3.57
N LEU A 63 -9.88 -9.46 -2.98
CA LEU A 63 -9.46 -8.15 -2.47
C LEU A 63 -8.42 -8.28 -1.36
N SER A 64 -8.61 -9.24 -0.44
CA SER A 64 -7.66 -9.52 0.63
C SER A 64 -6.28 -9.83 0.05
N SER A 65 -6.22 -10.70 -0.96
CA SER A 65 -4.99 -11.16 -1.61
C SER A 65 -4.25 -10.05 -2.37
N TYR A 66 -4.96 -9.27 -3.20
CA TYR A 66 -4.34 -8.12 -3.89
C TYR A 66 -3.79 -7.08 -2.90
N SER A 67 -4.54 -6.81 -1.83
CA SER A 67 -4.10 -5.88 -0.79
C SER A 67 -2.85 -6.40 -0.07
N ASP A 68 -2.77 -7.69 0.27
CA ASP A 68 -1.58 -8.28 0.92
C ASP A 68 -0.33 -8.17 0.02
N GLN A 69 -0.49 -8.48 -1.27
CA GLN A 69 0.59 -8.34 -2.25
C GLN A 69 1.09 -6.89 -2.33
N GLN A 70 0.18 -5.92 -2.40
CA GLN A 70 0.54 -4.51 -2.51
C GLN A 70 1.20 -3.96 -1.24
N ILE A 71 0.80 -4.42 -0.04
CA ILE A 71 1.47 -4.06 1.22
C ILE A 71 2.94 -4.50 1.17
N LEU A 72 3.19 -5.77 0.83
CA LEU A 72 4.54 -6.34 0.85
C LEU A 72 5.43 -5.70 -0.21
N GLN A 73 4.91 -5.49 -1.42
CA GLN A 73 5.64 -4.79 -2.48
C GLN A 73 5.93 -3.33 -2.07
N GLY A 74 4.97 -2.64 -1.45
CA GLY A 74 5.12 -1.27 -0.96
C GLY A 74 6.23 -1.14 0.08
N ILE A 75 6.17 -1.96 1.13
CA ILE A 75 7.20 -2.00 2.18
C ILE A 75 8.56 -2.37 1.58
N GLY A 76 8.61 -3.32 0.66
CA GLY A 76 9.85 -3.73 -0.01
C GLY A 76 10.52 -2.58 -0.75
N ILE A 77 9.78 -1.87 -1.60
CA ILE A 77 10.32 -0.73 -2.37
C ILE A 77 10.73 0.43 -1.45
N SER A 78 9.91 0.75 -0.44
CA SER A 78 10.26 1.77 0.56
C SER A 78 11.49 1.40 1.37
N SER A 79 11.70 0.12 1.67
CA SER A 79 12.90 -0.34 2.37
C SER A 79 14.15 -0.20 1.49
N VAL A 80 14.05 -0.56 0.21
CA VAL A 80 15.15 -0.42 -0.76
C VAL A 80 15.55 1.03 -0.96
N GLY A 81 14.58 1.95 -1.10
CA GLY A 81 14.90 3.36 -1.25
C GLY A 81 15.56 3.95 0.00
N LEU A 82 15.10 3.62 1.21
CA LEU A 82 15.75 4.03 2.45
C LEU A 82 17.17 3.46 2.58
N ALA A 83 17.39 2.21 2.18
CA ALA A 83 18.72 1.61 2.17
C ALA A 83 19.69 2.33 1.20
N ARG A 84 19.15 2.97 0.16
CA ARG A 84 19.90 3.72 -0.86
C ARG A 84 19.80 5.24 -0.72
N VAL A 85 19.44 5.74 0.46
CA VAL A 85 19.25 7.18 0.71
C VAL A 85 20.48 8.05 0.40
N ASN A 86 21.68 7.49 0.53
CA ASN A 86 22.94 8.19 0.26
C ASN A 86 23.35 8.23 -1.22
N THR A 87 22.65 7.50 -2.09
CA THR A 87 22.99 7.37 -3.53
C THR A 87 21.84 7.70 -4.46
N MET A 88 20.60 7.58 -3.99
CA MET A 88 19.40 7.78 -4.80
C MET A 88 18.96 9.24 -4.81
N VAL A 89 18.50 9.71 -5.97
CA VAL A 89 18.09 11.11 -6.17
C VAL A 89 16.67 11.38 -5.65
N PRO A 90 16.32 12.66 -5.36
CA PRO A 90 15.00 13.05 -4.88
C PRO A 90 13.83 12.60 -5.78
N TYR A 91 14.04 12.51 -7.09
CA TYR A 91 13.06 12.03 -8.06
C TYR A 91 12.57 10.61 -7.73
N HIS A 92 13.48 9.63 -7.59
CA HIS A 92 13.10 8.25 -7.24
C HIS A 92 12.43 8.18 -5.87
N PHE A 93 12.89 8.99 -4.91
CA PHE A 93 12.25 9.11 -3.60
C PHE A 93 10.81 9.62 -3.69
N PHE A 94 10.55 10.59 -4.57
CA PHE A 94 9.22 11.13 -4.81
C PHE A 94 8.28 10.09 -5.45
N ILE A 95 8.78 9.30 -6.39
CA ILE A 95 8.02 8.18 -6.98
C ILE A 95 7.66 7.15 -5.91
N ILE A 96 8.62 6.71 -5.08
CA ILE A 96 8.35 5.78 -3.98
C ILE A 96 7.30 6.33 -3.03
N TRP A 97 7.43 7.61 -2.64
CA TRP A 97 6.46 8.26 -1.75
C TRP A 97 5.05 8.27 -2.36
N THR A 98 4.94 8.57 -3.66
CA THR A 98 3.66 8.58 -4.37
C THR A 98 3.04 7.17 -4.49
N LEU A 99 3.85 6.14 -4.77
CA LEU A 99 3.41 4.74 -4.77
C LEU A 99 2.93 4.29 -3.38
N SER A 100 3.65 4.69 -2.33
CA SER A 100 3.27 4.44 -0.94
C SER A 100 1.95 5.12 -0.56
N ASN A 101 1.74 6.37 -1.00
CA ASN A 101 0.45 7.08 -0.83
C ASN A 101 -0.71 6.32 -1.49
N MET A 102 -0.50 5.84 -2.72
CA MET A 102 -1.51 5.04 -3.44
C MET A 102 -1.81 3.72 -2.73
N SER A 103 -0.76 3.02 -2.28
CA SER A 103 -0.89 1.79 -1.48
C SER A 103 -1.69 2.05 -0.19
N LEU A 104 -1.39 3.11 0.55
CA LEU A 104 -2.11 3.45 1.78
C LEU A 104 -3.61 3.72 1.53
N ALA A 105 -3.94 4.44 0.45
CA ALA A 105 -5.33 4.68 0.06
C ALA A 105 -6.07 3.36 -0.23
N VAL A 106 -5.45 2.43 -0.96
CA VAL A 106 -6.01 1.10 -1.23
C VAL A 106 -6.19 0.30 0.06
N HIS A 107 -5.20 0.31 0.95
CA HIS A 107 -5.26 -0.41 2.22
C HIS A 107 -6.39 0.09 3.12
N ASN A 108 -6.55 1.41 3.23
CA ASN A 108 -7.67 2.02 3.94
C ASN A 108 -9.02 1.67 3.30
N ALA A 109 -9.11 1.65 1.96
CA ALA A 109 -10.31 1.19 1.26
C ALA A 109 -10.63 -0.28 1.55
N THR A 110 -9.61 -1.14 1.59
CA THR A 110 -9.79 -2.57 1.89
C THR A 110 -10.26 -2.82 3.32
N LEU A 111 -9.75 -2.05 4.30
CA LEU A 111 -10.23 -2.10 5.69
C LEU A 111 -11.71 -1.75 5.79
N LEU A 112 -12.17 -0.73 5.06
CA LEU A 112 -13.58 -0.33 5.04
C LEU A 112 -14.47 -1.39 4.39
N ALA A 113 -14.03 -2.02 3.29
CA ALA A 113 -14.79 -3.04 2.58
C ALA A 113 -14.84 -4.40 3.32
N LEU A 114 -13.78 -4.77 4.02
CA LEU A 114 -13.60 -6.06 4.69
C LEU A 114 -13.75 -5.99 6.21
N VAL A 115 -14.37 -4.93 6.75
CA VAL A 115 -14.51 -4.71 8.20
C VAL A 115 -15.13 -5.88 8.96
N HIS A 116 -16.07 -6.61 8.36
CA HIS A 116 -16.70 -7.78 8.99
C HIS A 116 -15.74 -8.98 9.03
N ASP A 117 -14.97 -9.19 7.96
CA ASP A 117 -14.03 -10.31 7.85
C ASP A 117 -12.87 -10.17 8.85
N PHE A 118 -12.36 -8.94 9.02
CA PHE A 118 -11.30 -8.67 10.01
C PHE A 118 -11.77 -8.69 11.47
N ARG A 119 -13.07 -8.57 11.73
CA ARG A 119 -13.60 -8.73 13.11
C ARG A 119 -13.66 -10.20 13.52
N ARG A 120 -13.82 -11.12 12.57
CA ARG A 120 -13.84 -12.57 12.83
C ARG A 120 -12.46 -13.12 13.17
N ASP A 121 -11.44 -12.74 12.41
CA ASP A 121 -10.09 -13.31 12.52
C ASP A 121 -9.11 -12.30 13.16
N TRP A 122 -8.95 -12.35 14.48
CA TRP A 122 -8.16 -11.36 15.23
C TRP A 122 -6.67 -11.33 14.86
N VAL A 123 -6.06 -12.49 14.56
CA VAL A 123 -4.63 -12.59 14.20
C VAL A 123 -4.36 -11.90 12.87
N LEU A 124 -5.16 -12.20 11.85
CA LEU A 124 -5.03 -11.59 10.52
C LEU A 124 -5.28 -10.09 10.58
N ARG A 125 -6.21 -9.65 11.43
CA ARG A 125 -6.43 -8.23 11.71
C ARG A 125 -5.17 -7.57 12.27
N TRP A 126 -4.55 -8.11 13.31
CA TRP A 126 -3.36 -7.51 13.92
C TRP A 126 -2.16 -7.52 12.98
N LEU A 127 -1.91 -8.62 12.27
CA LEU A 127 -0.83 -8.70 11.29
C LEU A 127 -1.01 -7.62 10.21
N ARG A 128 -2.21 -7.50 9.65
CA ARG A 128 -2.51 -6.52 8.61
C ARG A 128 -2.42 -5.09 9.15
N GLN A 129 -2.99 -4.82 10.31
CA GLN A 129 -2.93 -3.50 10.95
C GLN A 129 -1.48 -3.08 11.24
N PHE A 130 -0.65 -4.03 11.69
CA PHE A 130 0.78 -3.82 11.90
C PHE A 130 1.51 -3.50 10.59
N LEU A 131 1.30 -4.28 9.53
CA LEU A 131 1.95 -4.02 8.25
C LEU A 131 1.49 -2.69 7.62
N MET A 132 0.21 -2.34 7.73
CA MET A 132 -0.29 -1.04 7.30
C MET A 132 0.29 0.10 8.14
N PHE A 133 0.48 -0.10 9.44
CA PHE A 133 1.15 0.86 10.31
C PHE A 133 2.63 1.05 9.91
N VAL A 134 3.36 -0.02 9.63
CA VAL A 134 4.73 0.04 9.11
C VAL A 134 4.78 0.84 7.80
N ASN A 135 3.86 0.56 6.87
CA ASN A 135 3.77 1.31 5.61
C ASN A 135 3.46 2.81 5.85
N LEU A 136 2.60 3.14 6.83
CA LEU A 136 2.35 4.54 7.21
C LEU A 136 3.60 5.20 7.79
N VAL A 137 4.34 4.54 8.68
CA VAL A 137 5.59 5.07 9.23
C VAL A 137 6.61 5.34 8.12
N LEU A 138 6.78 4.38 7.20
CA LEU A 138 7.63 4.56 6.03
C LEU A 138 7.15 5.75 5.18
N ASN A 139 5.85 5.86 4.90
CA ASN A 139 5.27 6.98 4.15
C ASN A 139 5.57 8.33 4.80
N VAL A 140 5.44 8.44 6.13
CA VAL A 140 5.75 9.66 6.89
C VAL A 140 7.24 10.00 6.80
N VAL A 141 8.13 9.00 6.96
CA VAL A 141 9.58 9.21 6.81
C VAL A 141 9.89 9.77 5.43
N TYR A 142 9.42 9.12 4.36
CA TYR A 142 9.58 9.64 2.99
C TYR A 142 9.01 11.05 2.83
N GLY A 143 7.85 11.32 3.41
CA GLY A 143 7.24 12.64 3.42
C GLY A 143 8.12 13.71 4.08
N VAL A 144 8.83 13.39 5.16
CA VAL A 144 9.79 14.29 5.80
C VAL A 144 11.01 14.55 4.90
N PHE A 145 11.54 13.52 4.23
CA PHE A 145 12.63 13.68 3.26
C PHE A 145 12.23 14.62 2.11
N ILE A 146 11.05 14.41 1.53
CA ILE A 146 10.52 15.26 0.46
C ILE A 146 10.28 16.67 0.96
N MET A 147 9.65 16.85 2.12
CA MET A 147 9.37 18.16 2.72
C MET A 147 10.65 18.97 2.96
N GLN A 148 11.70 18.34 3.47
CA GLN A 148 13.02 18.97 3.60
C GLN A 148 13.62 19.28 2.23
N GLY A 149 13.44 18.38 1.24
CA GLY A 149 13.88 18.61 -0.14
C GLY A 149 13.24 19.86 -0.74
N VAL A 150 11.94 20.03 -0.54
CA VAL A 150 11.17 21.22 -0.97
C VAL A 150 11.65 22.48 -0.25
N SER A 151 11.84 22.42 1.09
CA SER A 151 12.23 23.59 1.88
C SER A 151 13.61 24.15 1.48
N LYS A 152 14.50 23.27 1.01
CA LYS A 152 15.84 23.62 0.52
C LYS A 152 15.93 23.83 -0.99
N GLY A 153 14.82 23.70 -1.73
CA GLY A 153 14.81 23.87 -3.19
C GLY A 153 15.59 22.79 -3.95
N MET A 154 15.71 21.59 -3.38
CA MET A 154 16.46 20.46 -3.95
C MET A 154 15.62 19.53 -4.84
N GLU A 155 14.36 19.87 -5.13
CA GLU A 155 13.44 19.01 -5.90
C GLU A 155 14.02 18.59 -7.27
N ASN A 156 14.69 19.52 -7.96
CA ASN A 156 15.31 19.29 -9.26
C ASN A 156 16.82 19.01 -9.17
N SER A 157 17.35 18.79 -7.97
CA SER A 157 18.77 18.51 -7.78
C SER A 157 19.09 17.05 -8.12
N LYS A 158 20.27 16.85 -8.72
CA LYS A 158 20.85 15.52 -8.98
C LYS A 158 21.60 14.95 -7.77
N LEU A 159 21.71 15.72 -6.68
CA LEU A 159 22.38 15.29 -5.47
C LEU A 159 21.58 14.20 -4.75
N PRO A 160 22.23 13.26 -4.05
CA PRO A 160 21.53 12.27 -3.24
C PRO A 160 20.59 12.93 -2.22
N VAL A 161 19.45 12.30 -1.97
CA VAL A 161 18.43 12.88 -1.08
C VAL A 161 18.95 13.13 0.35
N ALA A 162 19.88 12.30 0.85
CA ALA A 162 20.53 12.50 2.15
C ALA A 162 21.30 13.84 2.27
N CYS A 163 21.65 14.48 1.15
CA CYS A 163 22.32 15.77 1.16
C CYS A 163 21.46 16.92 1.68
N VAL A 164 20.15 16.73 1.78
CA VAL A 164 19.26 17.78 2.32
C VAL A 164 19.53 18.07 3.80
N TRP A 165 20.25 17.22 4.54
CA TRP A 165 20.71 17.54 5.90
C TRP A 165 22.05 18.30 5.96
N ARG A 166 22.82 18.32 4.85
CA ARG A 166 24.17 18.91 4.80
C ARG A 166 24.23 20.21 4.02
N VAL A 167 23.43 20.34 2.96
CA VAL A 167 23.43 21.54 2.11
C VAL A 167 22.77 22.70 2.87
N GLY A 168 23.37 23.89 2.78
CA GLY A 168 22.86 25.14 3.36
C GLY A 168 21.55 25.59 2.69
N ASN A 169 20.93 26.65 3.21
CA ASN A 169 19.66 27.19 2.69
C ASN A 169 19.83 27.98 1.37
N GLU A 170 20.67 27.53 0.45
CA GLU A 170 21.01 28.27 -0.76
C GLU A 170 19.82 28.41 -1.75
N GLY A 171 18.77 27.59 -1.61
CA GLY A 171 17.58 27.59 -2.47
C GLY A 171 16.32 28.27 -1.91
N GLN A 172 16.40 28.95 -0.76
CA GLN A 172 15.21 29.43 -0.01
C GLN A 172 14.34 30.45 -0.78
N ASN A 173 14.89 31.10 -1.81
CA ASN A 173 14.19 32.15 -2.58
C ASN A 173 13.21 31.61 -3.64
N ASN A 174 13.26 30.32 -3.98
CA ASN A 174 12.41 29.70 -5.01
C ASN A 174 11.43 28.67 -4.42
N MET A 175 11.10 28.78 -3.13
CA MET A 175 10.19 27.83 -2.49
C MET A 175 8.80 27.91 -3.13
N THR A 176 8.38 26.84 -3.79
CA THR A 176 7.00 26.71 -4.26
C THR A 176 6.15 26.39 -3.03
N THR A 177 5.66 27.42 -2.33
CA THR A 177 4.84 27.30 -1.11
C THR A 177 3.69 26.30 -1.26
N ALA A 178 3.16 26.12 -2.48
CA ALA A 178 2.17 25.11 -2.82
C ALA A 178 2.65 23.65 -2.68
N SER A 179 3.89 23.33 -3.08
CA SER A 179 4.48 21.98 -2.97
C SER A 179 4.72 21.60 -1.50
N TYR A 180 5.22 22.56 -0.71
CA TYR A 180 5.45 22.39 0.72
C TYR A 180 4.16 22.14 1.50
N ILE A 181 3.17 23.03 1.33
CA ILE A 181 1.85 22.88 1.98
C ILE A 181 1.18 21.58 1.52
N GLY A 182 1.25 21.26 0.23
CA GLY A 182 0.70 20.03 -0.33
C GLY A 182 1.27 18.78 0.34
N THR A 183 2.57 18.73 0.58
CA THR A 183 3.24 17.59 1.23
C THR A 183 2.80 17.44 2.69
N VAL A 184 2.73 18.54 3.44
CA VAL A 184 2.25 18.53 4.83
C VAL A 184 0.80 18.06 4.92
N VAL A 185 -0.07 18.55 4.03
CA VAL A 185 -1.48 18.16 3.98
C VAL A 185 -1.63 16.68 3.68
N VAL A 186 -0.86 16.13 2.73
CA VAL A 186 -0.92 14.69 2.39
C VAL A 186 -0.50 13.83 3.58
N ILE A 187 0.60 14.18 4.26
CA ILE A 187 1.07 13.46 5.45
C ILE A 187 0.01 13.49 6.55
N ALA A 188 -0.53 14.66 6.87
CA ALA A 188 -1.55 14.82 7.90
C ALA A 188 -2.83 14.05 7.55
N ALA A 189 -3.28 14.12 6.29
CA ALA A 189 -4.44 13.39 5.81
C ALA A 189 -4.25 11.87 5.95
N ASN A 190 -3.09 11.34 5.58
CA ASN A 190 -2.78 9.91 5.70
C ASN A 190 -2.84 9.42 7.16
N VAL A 191 -2.24 10.16 8.08
CA VAL A 191 -2.25 9.83 9.52
C VAL A 191 -3.67 9.88 10.08
N LEU A 192 -4.43 10.93 9.74
CA LEU A 192 -5.82 11.08 10.18
C LEU A 192 -6.70 9.95 9.64
N VAL A 193 -6.66 9.69 8.33
CA VAL A 193 -7.45 8.64 7.68
C VAL A 193 -7.13 7.27 8.27
N PHE A 194 -5.86 6.94 8.45
CA PHE A 194 -5.47 5.66 9.04
C PHE A 194 -5.97 5.53 10.49
N SER A 195 -5.84 6.59 11.29
CA SER A 195 -6.33 6.61 12.68
C SER A 195 -7.85 6.43 12.73
N PHE A 196 -8.59 7.14 11.87
CA PHE A 196 -10.04 7.00 11.75
C PHE A 196 -10.46 5.62 11.26
N ALA A 197 -9.78 5.04 10.28
CA ALA A 197 -10.07 3.69 9.78
C ALA A 197 -9.81 2.62 10.85
N SER A 198 -8.73 2.77 11.61
CA SER A 198 -8.36 1.89 12.72
C SER A 198 -9.38 1.96 13.87
N TRP A 199 -9.75 3.20 14.24
CA TRP A 199 -10.78 3.48 15.24
C TRP A 199 -12.14 2.91 14.81
N TYR A 200 -12.52 3.14 13.55
CA TYR A 200 -13.74 2.61 12.94
C TYR A 200 -13.81 1.09 13.05
N LEU A 201 -12.70 0.39 12.85
CA LEU A 201 -12.64 -1.07 12.94
C LEU A 201 -12.82 -1.60 14.37
N HIS A 202 -12.47 -0.82 15.38
CA HIS A 202 -12.59 -1.20 16.80
C HIS A 202 -13.94 -0.78 17.43
N LEU A 203 -14.69 0.09 16.78
CA LEU A 203 -16.02 0.51 17.25
C LEU A 203 -17.01 -0.67 17.25
N ARG A 204 -17.57 -0.95 18.44
CA ARG A 204 -18.49 -2.07 18.70
C ARG A 204 -19.86 -1.91 18.03
N THR A 205 -20.31 -0.68 17.80
CA THR A 205 -21.65 -0.37 17.28
C THR A 205 -21.56 0.57 16.09
N GLN A 206 -22.13 0.16 14.95
CA GLN A 206 -21.89 0.77 13.64
C GLN A 206 -23.15 1.43 13.05
N ARG A 207 -23.75 2.39 13.77
CA ARG A 207 -25.01 3.05 13.36
C ARG A 207 -24.94 3.77 12.00
N PHE A 208 -23.77 4.25 11.58
CA PHE A 208 -23.57 4.98 10.32
C PHE A 208 -22.66 4.25 9.31
N SER A 209 -22.57 2.91 9.39
CA SER A 209 -21.65 2.12 8.56
C SER A 209 -21.77 2.38 7.06
N LYS A 210 -22.99 2.48 6.54
CA LYS A 210 -23.23 2.68 5.09
C LYS A 210 -22.67 4.00 4.59
N LEU A 211 -22.90 5.09 5.34
CA LEU A 211 -22.43 6.43 4.97
C LEU A 211 -20.90 6.50 5.05
N VAL A 212 -20.31 5.98 6.12
CA VAL A 212 -18.85 5.96 6.31
C VAL A 212 -18.16 5.13 5.23
N LYS A 213 -18.71 3.95 4.88
CA LYS A 213 -18.18 3.12 3.79
C LYS A 213 -18.23 3.85 2.44
N LEU A 214 -19.34 4.53 2.12
CA LEU A 214 -19.53 5.25 0.86
C LEU A 214 -18.60 6.47 0.74
N ILE A 215 -18.54 7.31 1.77
CA ILE A 215 -17.66 8.50 1.77
C ILE A 215 -16.20 8.06 1.78
N GLY A 216 -15.87 7.05 2.59
CA GLY A 216 -14.52 6.53 2.70
C GLY A 216 -13.99 5.96 1.39
N ILE A 217 -14.79 5.16 0.66
CA ILE A 217 -14.35 4.63 -0.64
C ILE A 217 -14.18 5.74 -1.69
N LEU A 218 -15.05 6.75 -1.70
CA LEU A 218 -14.93 7.91 -2.59
C LEU A 218 -13.64 8.67 -2.31
N LEU A 219 -13.36 8.95 -1.03
CA LEU A 219 -12.15 9.65 -0.59
C LEU A 219 -10.87 8.86 -0.94
N MET A 220 -10.86 7.55 -0.70
CA MET A 220 -9.72 6.70 -1.03
C MET A 220 -9.52 6.58 -2.54
N ALA A 221 -10.60 6.49 -3.32
CA ALA A 221 -10.51 6.48 -4.77
C ALA A 221 -9.94 7.79 -5.31
N ALA A 222 -10.41 8.94 -4.81
CA ALA A 222 -9.88 10.24 -5.21
C ALA A 222 -8.39 10.39 -4.85
N SER A 223 -7.99 9.95 -3.66
CA SER A 223 -6.59 9.96 -3.22
C SER A 223 -5.70 9.07 -4.10
N ALA A 224 -6.14 7.83 -4.38
CA ALA A 224 -5.40 6.90 -5.22
C ALA A 224 -5.28 7.38 -6.67
N VAL A 225 -6.36 7.93 -7.25
CA VAL A 225 -6.33 8.52 -8.60
C VAL A 225 -5.39 9.72 -8.64
N GLY A 226 -5.43 10.59 -7.62
CA GLY A 226 -4.50 11.72 -7.50
C GLY A 226 -3.04 11.28 -7.40
N ALA A 227 -2.75 10.24 -6.61
CA ALA A 227 -1.42 9.66 -6.51
C ALA A 227 -0.98 9.01 -7.83
N ALA A 228 -1.85 8.23 -8.48
CA ALA A 228 -1.55 7.61 -9.78
C ALA A 228 -1.26 8.67 -10.86
N ALA A 229 -2.09 9.72 -10.95
CA ALA A 229 -1.88 10.82 -11.89
C ALA A 229 -0.54 11.53 -11.62
N ARG A 230 -0.21 11.84 -10.36
CA ARG A 230 1.09 12.41 -10.00
C ARG A 230 2.25 11.49 -10.35
N CYS A 231 2.10 10.19 -10.12
CA CYS A 231 3.11 9.21 -10.47
C CYS A 231 3.37 9.17 -11.99
N ILE A 232 2.30 9.17 -12.78
CA ILE A 232 2.38 9.16 -14.25
C ILE A 232 3.08 10.41 -14.77
N VAL A 233 2.68 11.58 -14.25
CA VAL A 233 3.21 12.87 -14.69
C VAL A 233 4.65 13.11 -14.26
N ALA A 234 5.09 12.50 -13.15
CA ALA A 234 6.45 12.70 -12.66
C ALA A 234 7.46 11.71 -13.26
N SER A 235 7.02 10.54 -13.73
CA SER A 235 7.94 9.45 -14.08
C SER A 235 8.46 9.54 -15.52
N ASP A 236 9.76 9.26 -15.69
CA ASP A 236 10.38 9.14 -17.02
C ASP A 236 9.87 7.91 -17.78
N ALA A 237 9.48 6.83 -17.08
CA ALA A 237 8.92 5.63 -17.67
C ALA A 237 7.70 5.89 -18.58
N PHE A 238 6.90 6.91 -18.30
CA PHE A 238 5.76 7.33 -19.14
C PHE A 238 6.08 8.52 -20.08
N GLY A 239 7.34 8.94 -20.15
CA GLY A 239 7.82 10.00 -21.04
C GLY A 239 7.68 11.43 -20.49
N GLN A 240 7.32 11.59 -19.21
CA GLN A 240 7.17 12.87 -18.52
C GLN A 240 8.18 12.96 -17.35
N GLY A 241 9.44 12.66 -17.64
CA GLY A 241 10.51 12.55 -16.64
C GLY A 241 10.92 13.86 -15.94
N PRO A 242 11.96 13.79 -15.09
CA PRO A 242 12.50 14.98 -14.43
C PRO A 242 13.06 15.99 -15.45
N GLN A 243 13.30 17.23 -15.02
CA GLN A 243 13.82 18.31 -15.89
C GLN A 243 15.22 18.02 -16.47
N TYR A 244 15.90 16.99 -15.99
CA TYR A 244 17.21 16.54 -16.47
C TYR A 244 17.10 15.15 -17.08
N GLU A 245 17.91 14.89 -18.10
CA GLU A 245 17.97 13.58 -18.76
C GLU A 245 18.71 12.56 -17.86
N LEU A 246 18.13 11.37 -17.74
CA LEU A 246 18.79 10.22 -17.12
C LEU A 246 19.84 9.67 -18.08
N SER A 247 20.95 9.16 -17.55
CA SER A 247 22.06 8.68 -18.38
C SER A 247 21.73 7.46 -19.24
N ASP A 248 20.63 6.78 -18.92
CA ASP A 248 20.19 5.52 -19.50
C ASP A 248 18.67 5.44 -19.55
N GLY A 249 18.14 4.79 -20.59
CA GLY A 249 16.70 4.58 -20.79
C GLY A 249 16.13 3.39 -20.00
N GLY A 250 16.75 2.98 -18.90
CA GLY A 250 16.41 1.76 -18.16
C GLY A 250 14.98 1.76 -17.59
N GLU A 251 14.46 2.93 -17.22
CA GLU A 251 13.09 3.09 -16.70
C GLU A 251 12.00 2.81 -17.75
N LYS A 252 12.29 3.08 -19.03
CA LYS A 252 11.42 2.81 -20.19
C LYS A 252 11.57 1.39 -20.71
N GLY A 253 12.75 0.80 -20.52
CA GLY A 253 13.05 -0.58 -20.91
C GLY A 253 12.29 -1.60 -20.09
N TRP A 254 12.06 -2.78 -20.67
CA TRP A 254 11.52 -3.94 -19.97
C TRP A 254 12.64 -4.83 -19.47
N SER A 255 12.65 -5.12 -18.17
CA SER A 255 13.55 -6.05 -17.50
C SER A 255 12.78 -7.18 -16.84
N PHE A 256 13.49 -8.26 -16.48
CA PHE A 256 12.89 -9.39 -15.77
C PHE A 256 12.15 -8.96 -14.50
N GLY A 257 12.72 -8.03 -13.71
CA GLY A 257 12.09 -7.53 -12.48
C GLY A 257 10.78 -6.78 -12.73
N GLN A 258 10.72 -5.96 -13.78
CA GLN A 258 9.51 -5.24 -14.20
C GLN A 258 8.44 -6.17 -14.77
N LEU A 259 8.82 -7.24 -15.46
CA LEU A 259 7.87 -8.25 -15.93
C LEU A 259 7.35 -9.09 -14.76
N LEU A 260 8.25 -9.46 -13.84
CA LEU A 260 7.91 -10.23 -12.65
C LEU A 260 6.93 -9.46 -11.77
N SER A 261 7.12 -8.14 -11.56
CA SER A 261 6.20 -7.32 -10.78
C SER A 261 4.78 -7.35 -11.33
N LEU A 262 4.61 -7.41 -12.65
CA LEU A 262 3.32 -7.59 -13.31
C LEU A 262 2.78 -9.02 -13.19
N LEU A 263 3.64 -10.03 -13.35
CA LEU A 263 3.23 -11.42 -13.31
C LEU A 263 2.64 -11.82 -11.95
N VAL A 264 3.16 -11.26 -10.85
CA VAL A 264 2.65 -11.52 -9.49
C VAL A 264 1.17 -11.09 -9.36
N LEU A 265 0.67 -10.13 -10.17
CA LEU A 265 -0.78 -9.79 -10.19
C LEU A 265 -1.67 -10.97 -10.61
N LEU A 266 -1.13 -12.00 -11.25
CA LEU A 266 -1.89 -13.18 -11.62
C LEU A 266 -2.09 -14.13 -10.42
N PHE A 267 -1.29 -14.04 -9.36
CA PHE A 267 -1.38 -14.96 -8.22
C PHE A 267 -2.74 -14.91 -7.52
N PRO A 268 -3.32 -13.73 -7.22
CA PRO A 268 -4.67 -13.66 -6.66
C PRO A 268 -5.75 -14.28 -7.57
N LEU A 269 -5.55 -14.25 -8.90
CA LEU A 269 -6.49 -14.85 -9.85
C LEU A 269 -6.40 -16.38 -9.86
N VAL A 270 -5.20 -16.95 -9.74
CA VAL A 270 -4.99 -18.39 -9.60
C VAL A 270 -5.71 -18.90 -8.35
N SER A 271 -5.57 -18.21 -7.22
CA SER A 271 -6.30 -18.57 -5.99
C SER A 271 -7.82 -18.51 -6.15
N VAL A 272 -8.35 -17.61 -7.00
CA VAL A 272 -9.78 -17.59 -7.32
C VAL A 272 -10.18 -18.77 -8.20
N ALA A 273 -9.35 -19.16 -9.17
CA ALA A 273 -9.61 -20.33 -9.99
C ALA A 273 -9.69 -21.61 -9.15
N GLU A 274 -8.81 -21.77 -8.15
CA GLU A 274 -8.84 -22.88 -7.19
C GLU A 274 -10.12 -22.90 -6.35
N ILE A 275 -10.59 -21.72 -5.90
CA ILE A 275 -11.87 -21.59 -5.17
C ILE A 275 -13.05 -21.98 -6.06
N VAL A 276 -13.07 -21.52 -7.32
CA VAL A 276 -14.15 -21.85 -8.28
C VAL A 276 -14.16 -23.33 -8.62
N ARG A 277 -12.99 -23.98 -8.69
CA ARG A 277 -12.85 -25.43 -8.86
C ARG A 277 -13.27 -26.23 -7.62
N GLY A 278 -13.45 -25.58 -6.48
CA GLY A 278 -13.85 -26.21 -5.23
C GLY A 278 -12.69 -26.84 -4.44
N GLU A 279 -11.44 -26.56 -4.83
CA GLU A 279 -10.24 -27.03 -4.12
C GLU A 279 -10.09 -26.30 -2.77
N ILE A 280 -10.58 -25.06 -2.68
CA ILE A 280 -10.54 -24.24 -1.46
C ILE A 280 -11.96 -23.82 -1.06
N LYS A 281 -12.39 -24.18 0.15
CA LYS A 281 -13.66 -23.71 0.74
C LYS A 281 -13.46 -22.36 1.42
N VAL A 282 -14.20 -21.35 0.98
CA VAL A 282 -14.21 -20.02 1.62
C VAL A 282 -15.41 -19.92 2.58
N PRO A 283 -15.21 -19.56 3.85
CA PRO A 283 -16.30 -19.41 4.80
C PRO A 283 -17.27 -18.31 4.35
N ALA A 284 -18.57 -18.53 4.57
CA ALA A 284 -19.60 -17.53 4.24
C ALA A 284 -19.45 -16.28 5.12
N CYS A 285 -19.67 -15.10 4.53
CA CYS A 285 -19.79 -13.86 5.30
C CYS A 285 -21.23 -13.73 5.81
N ASP A 286 -21.40 -13.76 7.13
CA ASP A 286 -22.67 -13.42 7.77
C ASP A 286 -22.79 -11.89 7.88
N LEU A 287 -23.87 -11.34 7.32
CA LEU A 287 -24.17 -9.91 7.37
C LEU A 287 -25.09 -9.54 8.55
N THR A 288 -25.55 -10.52 9.32
CA THR A 288 -26.42 -10.28 10.46
C THR A 288 -25.61 -9.94 11.71
N ASP A 289 -25.57 -8.66 12.09
CA ASP A 289 -25.15 -8.18 13.41
C ASP A 289 -26.20 -8.55 14.50
N SER A 290 -26.87 -9.70 14.38
CA SER A 290 -27.89 -10.13 15.34
C SER A 290 -27.21 -10.81 16.52
N GLY A 291 -27.02 -10.04 17.60
CA GLY A 291 -26.58 -10.54 18.89
C GLY A 291 -27.48 -11.67 19.40
N LYS A 292 -27.06 -12.91 19.19
CA LYS A 292 -27.30 -14.10 20.01
C LYS A 292 -26.12 -15.03 19.75
N GLY A 293 -25.15 -14.99 20.64
CA GLY A 293 -24.18 -16.08 20.76
C GLY A 293 -24.98 -17.33 21.10
N ASN A 294 -25.21 -18.18 20.10
CA ASN A 294 -25.41 -19.59 20.32
C ASN A 294 -24.02 -20.22 20.20
N ASP A 295 -23.63 -20.90 21.27
CA ASP A 295 -22.33 -21.53 21.48
C ASP A 295 -22.05 -22.74 20.56
N THR A 296 -22.33 -22.64 19.26
CA THR A 296 -22.14 -23.73 18.28
C THR A 296 -21.24 -23.39 17.10
N GLU A 297 -20.69 -22.17 17.01
CA GLU A 297 -19.75 -21.82 15.92
C GLU A 297 -18.36 -22.46 16.10
N MET A 298 -17.94 -22.76 17.34
CA MET A 298 -16.68 -23.51 17.58
C MET A 298 -16.76 -24.99 17.15
N ASP A 299 -17.94 -25.59 17.11
CA ASP A 299 -18.11 -26.98 16.64
C ASP A 299 -18.09 -27.08 15.11
N ALA A 300 -18.60 -26.05 14.41
CA ALA A 300 -18.49 -25.95 12.96
C ALA A 300 -17.04 -25.62 12.51
N TYR A 301 -16.28 -24.89 13.34
CA TYR A 301 -14.88 -24.55 13.04
C TYR A 301 -13.93 -25.76 13.20
N ARG A 302 -14.21 -26.66 14.16
CA ARG A 302 -13.40 -27.87 14.42
C ARG A 302 -13.47 -28.93 13.32
N THR A 303 -14.50 -28.93 12.48
CA THR A 303 -14.71 -29.98 11.47
C THR A 303 -14.12 -29.66 10.09
N SER A 304 -13.69 -28.41 9.83
CA SER A 304 -13.18 -28.01 8.50
C SER A 304 -11.66 -27.87 8.38
N TYR A 305 -10.90 -27.97 9.48
CA TYR A 305 -9.45 -28.00 9.46
C TYR A 305 -8.92 -29.43 9.66
N GLN A 306 -8.04 -29.88 8.75
CA GLN A 306 -7.20 -31.05 9.02
C GLN A 306 -6.43 -30.80 10.34
N PRO A 307 -6.41 -31.78 11.27
CA PRO A 307 -5.71 -31.62 12.53
C PRO A 307 -4.21 -31.39 12.30
N ASN A 308 -3.66 -30.43 13.04
CA ASN A 308 -2.27 -30.03 13.01
C ASN A 308 -1.37 -31.23 13.36
N PRO A 309 -0.37 -31.63 12.53
CA PRO A 309 0.39 -32.87 12.73
C PRO A 309 1.32 -32.86 13.96
N PHE A 310 1.48 -31.73 14.65
CA PHE A 310 2.40 -31.58 15.78
C PHE A 310 1.74 -31.53 17.16
N PHE A 311 0.42 -31.37 17.25
CA PHE A 311 -0.30 -31.36 18.54
C PHE A 311 -1.53 -32.24 18.44
N GLY A 312 -1.36 -33.47 18.93
CA GLY A 312 -2.27 -34.60 18.74
C GLY A 312 -3.67 -34.42 19.33
N SER A 313 -4.62 -35.00 18.59
CA SER A 313 -5.76 -35.80 19.06
C SER A 313 -6.14 -35.67 20.55
N GLN A 314 -7.10 -34.80 20.86
CA GLN A 314 -7.93 -34.98 22.06
C GLN A 314 -9.11 -35.90 21.73
N THR A 315 -8.84 -37.20 21.73
CA THR A 315 -9.88 -38.22 21.86
C THR A 315 -10.33 -38.30 23.32
N ASN A 316 -11.61 -38.00 23.55
CA ASN A 316 -12.47 -38.46 24.64
C ASN A 316 -11.77 -39.14 25.83
N LEU A 317 -11.48 -38.38 26.88
CA LEU A 317 -11.14 -38.90 28.20
C LEU A 317 -11.67 -37.94 29.25
N PHE A 318 -12.95 -38.12 29.63
CA PHE A 318 -13.45 -38.16 31.00
C PHE A 318 -14.99 -38.25 30.96
N LYS A 319 -15.47 -39.49 31.00
CA LYS A 319 -16.82 -39.81 31.47
C LYS A 319 -16.65 -40.15 32.96
N ARG A 320 -17.28 -39.39 33.84
CA ARG A 320 -17.54 -39.81 35.22
C ARG A 320 -18.97 -39.44 35.54
#